data_AF-A0A560QPT4-F1
#
_entry.id   AF-A0A560QPT4-F1
#
_cell.length_a   1.000
_cell.length_b   1.000
_cell.length_c   1.000
_cell.angle_alpha   90.00
_cell.angle_beta   90.00
_cell.angle_gamma   90.00
#
_symmetry.space_group_name_H-M   'P 1'
#
loop_
_entity.id
_entity.type
_entity.pdbx_description
1 polymer ?
#
loop_
_entity_poly.entity_id
_entity_poly.type
_entity_poly.pdbx_seq_one_letter_code
_entity_poly.pdbx_strand_id
1 'polypeptide(L)'
;MLGRIGKGLNCFSPANDNSFNRFVLTKKIQDEILPYVSKVTICDRPSTNHSGLTQYNYDDNRDGIRQRRVSVARQFDLTLSDAPFDRRFVIELAKEVEKTHQMPGQCAEMASITAVKLKDIAAQTGLFVYTLQLPDYNHTITLLSETPYRSNEWINWAKEFNSTSIIVDLWQGALSQNKPDALVSPANKNTYTRTSPRAIVQCKVWGGFPSRHMV
;
A
#
# COMPACT_ATOMS: atom_id res chain seq x y z
N MET A 1 -24.31 -50.82 32.42
CA MET A 1 -25.06 -49.55 32.43
C MET A 1 -24.10 -48.41 32.12
N LEU A 2 -24.42 -47.63 31.07
CA LEU A 2 -24.23 -46.18 30.89
C LEU A 2 -22.95 -45.58 31.56
N GLY A 3 -21.89 -45.18 30.84
CA GLY A 3 -21.90 -44.25 29.71
C GLY A 3 -21.75 -42.81 30.23
N ARG A 4 -20.58 -42.19 30.06
CA ARG A 4 -20.47 -40.72 29.86
C ARG A 4 -19.17 -40.35 29.15
N ILE A 5 -19.40 -39.81 27.96
CA ILE A 5 -18.49 -39.21 27.00
C ILE A 5 -18.04 -37.85 27.56
N GLY A 6 -16.73 -37.68 27.78
CA GLY A 6 -16.10 -36.39 28.04
C GLY A 6 -15.39 -35.92 26.78
N LYS A 7 -16.03 -35.00 26.06
CA LYS A 7 -15.64 -34.45 24.76
C LYS A 7 -14.20 -33.95 24.73
N GLY A 8 -13.54 -34.22 23.60
CA GLY A 8 -12.20 -33.76 23.28
C GLY A 8 -12.05 -32.25 23.45
N LEU A 9 -10.99 -31.88 24.17
CA LEU A 9 -10.30 -30.63 23.95
C LEU A 9 -9.75 -30.70 22.52
N ASN A 10 -10.48 -30.10 21.58
CA ASN A 10 -9.93 -29.75 20.29
C ASN A 10 -8.78 -28.78 20.55
N CYS A 11 -7.58 -29.34 20.62
CA CYS A 11 -6.35 -28.63 20.36
C CYS A 11 -6.55 -27.97 19.00
N PHE A 12 -6.76 -26.66 18.97
CA PHE A 12 -6.62 -25.89 17.75
C PHE A 12 -5.15 -25.99 17.36
N SER A 13 -4.83 -27.01 16.57
CA SER A 13 -3.68 -26.96 15.68
C SER A 13 -3.93 -25.76 14.78
N PRO A 14 -3.02 -24.77 14.70
CA PRO A 14 -3.13 -23.75 13.68
C PRO A 14 -3.00 -24.49 12.34
N ALA A 15 -4.12 -24.67 11.67
CA ALA A 15 -4.14 -25.16 10.30
C ALA A 15 -3.37 -24.12 9.49
N ASN A 16 -2.17 -24.50 9.09
CA ASN A 16 -1.25 -23.70 8.31
C ASN A 16 -1.69 -23.72 6.82
N ASP A 17 -2.98 -23.50 6.57
CA ASP A 17 -3.56 -23.32 5.24
C ASP A 17 -3.73 -21.83 4.98
N ASN A 18 -2.61 -21.10 4.97
CA ASN A 18 -2.57 -19.68 4.66
C ASN A 18 -2.82 -19.37 3.16
N SER A 19 -3.49 -20.24 2.42
CA SER A 19 -4.05 -19.84 1.12
C SER A 19 -5.37 -19.09 1.37
N PHE A 20 -5.29 -17.87 1.90
CA PHE A 20 -6.43 -16.96 1.84
C PHE A 20 -6.90 -16.92 0.39
N ASN A 21 -8.20 -17.16 0.16
CA ASN A 21 -8.75 -17.08 -1.17
C ASN A 21 -8.47 -15.67 -1.72
N ARG A 22 -7.53 -15.58 -2.67
CA ARG A 22 -7.01 -14.31 -3.19
C ARG A 22 -8.14 -13.42 -3.70
N PHE A 23 -9.19 -14.01 -4.28
CA PHE A 23 -10.37 -13.28 -4.73
C PHE A 23 -11.09 -12.58 -3.57
N VAL A 24 -11.29 -13.28 -2.45
CA VAL A 24 -11.95 -12.72 -1.25
C VAL A 24 -11.09 -11.61 -0.65
N LEU A 25 -9.77 -11.80 -0.56
CA LEU A 25 -8.84 -10.79 -0.05
C LEU A 25 -8.81 -9.54 -0.95
N THR A 26 -8.67 -9.71 -2.27
CA THR A 26 -8.70 -8.61 -3.24
C THR A 26 -10.01 -7.82 -3.13
N LYS A 27 -11.15 -8.51 -3.05
CA LYS A 27 -12.45 -7.85 -2.89
C LYS A 27 -12.53 -7.04 -1.59
N LYS A 28 -12.07 -7.61 -0.46
CA LYS A 28 -12.04 -6.91 0.83
C LYS A 28 -11.16 -5.67 0.81
N ILE A 29 -9.97 -5.76 0.20
CA ILE A 29 -9.08 -4.61 0.00
C ILE A 29 -9.77 -3.55 -0.86
N GLN A 30 -10.45 -3.97 -1.93
CA GLN A 30 -11.16 -3.05 -2.79
C GLN A 30 -12.29 -2.35 -2.03
N ASP A 31 -13.12 -3.08 -1.29
CA ASP A 31 -14.22 -2.51 -0.50
C ASP A 31 -13.71 -1.49 0.56
N GLU A 32 -12.53 -1.73 1.14
CA GLU A 32 -11.90 -0.83 2.11
C GLU A 32 -11.40 0.48 1.46
N ILE A 33 -10.84 0.40 0.25
CA ILE A 33 -10.15 1.54 -0.39
C ILE A 33 -11.07 2.32 -1.36
N LEU A 34 -12.05 1.66 -1.98
CA LEU A 34 -12.96 2.27 -2.96
C LEU A 34 -13.64 3.56 -2.47
N PRO A 35 -14.06 3.72 -1.19
CA PRO A 35 -14.65 4.96 -0.70
C PRO A 35 -13.75 6.21 -0.77
N TYR A 36 -12.43 6.02 -0.94
CA TYR A 36 -11.48 7.12 -1.05
C TYR A 36 -11.28 7.57 -2.50
N VAL A 37 -11.54 6.70 -3.48
CA VAL A 37 -11.31 6.97 -4.92
C VAL A 37 -12.05 8.23 -5.38
N SER A 38 -13.32 8.39 -5.00
CA SER A 38 -14.14 9.54 -5.38
C SER A 38 -13.80 10.83 -4.65
N LYS A 39 -12.98 10.75 -3.58
CA LYS A 39 -12.55 11.90 -2.79
C LYS A 39 -11.24 12.49 -3.28
N VAL A 40 -10.48 11.79 -4.13
CA VAL A 40 -9.12 12.16 -4.53
C VAL A 40 -9.14 13.04 -5.77
N THR A 41 -8.56 14.22 -5.64
CA THR A 41 -8.15 15.06 -6.78
C THR A 41 -6.68 14.77 -7.10
N ILE A 42 -6.44 14.29 -8.33
CA ILE A 42 -5.09 13.96 -8.81
C ILE A 42 -4.39 15.22 -9.34
N CYS A 43 -3.31 15.60 -8.66
CA CYS A 43 -2.61 16.87 -8.87
C CYS A 43 -1.43 16.78 -9.87
N ASP A 44 -0.92 15.58 -10.11
CA ASP A 44 0.11 15.32 -11.11
C ASP A 44 -0.49 14.42 -12.19
N ARG A 45 -0.70 14.94 -13.40
CA ARG A 45 -1.18 14.12 -14.52
C ARG A 45 -0.04 13.90 -15.51
N PRO A 46 0.37 12.64 -15.77
CA PRO A 46 1.33 12.37 -16.83
C PRO A 46 0.69 12.69 -18.18
N SER A 47 1.43 13.38 -19.03
CA SER A 47 1.10 13.68 -20.41
C SER A 47 2.29 13.30 -21.28
N THR A 48 2.05 12.73 -22.46
CA THR A 48 3.13 12.40 -23.39
C THR A 48 3.23 13.53 -24.40
N ASN A 49 4.40 14.16 -24.51
CA ASN A 49 4.60 15.22 -25.50
C ASN A 49 4.80 14.62 -26.91
N HIS A 50 4.86 15.48 -27.92
CA HIS A 50 5.07 15.11 -29.33
C HIS A 50 6.34 14.28 -29.61
N SER A 51 7.30 14.24 -28.67
CA SER A 51 8.57 13.51 -28.78
C SER A 51 8.53 12.17 -28.05
N GLY A 52 7.37 11.76 -27.52
CA GLY A 52 7.22 10.54 -26.74
C GLY A 52 7.71 10.63 -25.29
N LEU A 53 8.08 11.83 -24.81
CA LEU A 53 8.53 12.03 -23.43
C LEU A 53 7.34 12.28 -22.50
N THR A 54 7.31 11.58 -21.37
CA THR A 54 6.33 11.84 -20.30
C THR A 54 6.70 13.12 -19.56
N GLN A 55 5.77 14.07 -19.56
CA GLN A 55 5.80 15.32 -18.80
C GLN A 55 4.66 15.32 -17.79
N TYR A 56 4.89 15.89 -16.61
CA TYR A 56 3.84 16.03 -15.59
C TYR A 56 3.27 17.44 -15.65
N ASN A 57 1.96 17.51 -15.87
CA ASN A 57 1.22 18.76 -15.69
C ASN A 57 0.84 18.88 -14.22
N TYR A 58 1.32 19.94 -13.60
CA TYR A 58 1.05 20.25 -12.20
C TYR A 58 -0.16 21.17 -12.12
N ASP A 59 -1.05 20.89 -11.18
CA ASP A 59 -2.13 21.81 -10.83
C ASP A 59 -1.71 22.84 -9.77
N ASP A 60 -2.62 23.76 -9.44
CA ASP A 60 -2.42 24.81 -8.45
C ASP A 60 -2.21 24.26 -7.02
N ASN A 61 -2.49 22.97 -6.77
CA ASN A 61 -2.32 22.36 -5.46
C ASN A 61 -0.88 21.90 -5.17
N ARG A 62 0.02 21.91 -6.16
CA ARG A 62 1.41 21.43 -6.04
C ARG A 62 2.14 22.03 -4.84
N ASP A 63 2.03 23.34 -4.65
CA ASP A 63 2.71 24.03 -3.54
C ASP A 63 2.13 23.65 -2.18
N GLY A 64 0.80 23.50 -2.09
CA GLY A 64 0.13 23.02 -0.88
C GLY A 64 0.55 21.59 -0.52
N ILE A 65 0.69 20.72 -1.52
CA ILE A 65 1.20 19.35 -1.35
C ILE A 65 2.63 19.38 -0.81
N ARG A 66 3.52 20.16 -1.44
CA ARG A 66 4.91 20.30 -1.00
C ARG A 66 4.99 20.83 0.43
N GLN A 67 4.25 21.89 0.75
CA GLN A 67 4.22 22.48 2.08
C GLN A 67 3.73 21.49 3.13
N ARG A 68 2.68 20.71 2.84
CA ARG A 68 2.19 19.66 3.72
C ARG A 68 3.26 18.60 4.00
N ARG A 69 3.94 18.09 2.96
CA ARG A 69 5.04 17.12 3.14
C ARG A 69 6.18 17.68 3.99
N VAL A 70 6.59 18.94 3.74
CA VAL A 70 7.61 19.61 4.55
C VAL A 70 7.17 19.78 6.00
N SER A 71 5.92 20.19 6.22
CA SER A 71 5.35 20.38 7.55
C SER A 71 5.37 19.07 8.34
N VAL A 72 4.87 17.97 7.75
CA VAL A 72 4.85 16.65 8.42
C VAL A 72 6.27 16.13 8.66
N ALA A 73 7.20 16.27 7.71
CA ALA A 73 8.58 15.83 7.88
C ALA A 73 9.28 16.55 9.05
N ARG A 74 9.04 17.86 9.19
CA ARG A 74 9.58 18.68 10.29
C ARG A 74 9.08 18.26 11.67
N GLN A 75 7.89 17.66 11.78
CA GLN A 75 7.39 17.16 13.07
C GLN A 75 8.25 16.01 13.63
N PHE A 76 9.04 15.36 12.78
CA PHE A 76 9.88 14.22 13.14
C PHE A 76 11.36 14.47 12.91
N ASP A 77 11.76 15.73 12.69
CA ASP A 77 13.14 16.14 12.37
C ASP A 77 13.73 15.44 11.14
N LEU A 78 12.90 15.17 10.13
CA LEU A 78 13.29 14.48 8.90
C LEU A 78 13.46 15.45 7.72
N THR A 79 14.38 15.13 6.83
CA THR A 79 14.42 15.73 5.49
C THR A 79 13.34 15.11 4.60
N LEU A 80 12.98 15.76 3.48
CA LEU A 80 12.07 15.15 2.50
C LEU A 80 12.64 13.89 1.84
N SER A 81 13.96 13.70 1.86
CA SER A 81 14.63 12.51 1.33
C SER A 81 14.52 11.33 2.29
N ASP A 82 14.58 11.60 3.60
CA ASP A 82 14.52 10.56 4.64
C ASP A 82 13.07 10.22 5.04
N ALA A 83 12.18 11.21 4.97
CA ALA A 83 10.79 11.11 5.39
C ALA A 83 10.04 9.89 4.84
N PRO A 84 10.14 9.51 3.55
CA PRO A 84 9.42 8.34 3.01
C PRO A 84 9.78 7.02 3.69
N PHE A 85 10.94 6.93 4.35
CA PHE A 85 11.42 5.74 5.03
C PHE A 85 10.99 5.65 6.49
N ASP A 86 10.43 6.72 7.05
CA ASP A 86 9.94 6.76 8.43
C ASP A 86 8.43 6.46 8.49
N ARG A 87 8.07 5.44 9.26
CA ARG A 87 6.68 5.02 9.43
C ARG A 87 5.79 6.10 10.06
N ARG A 88 6.31 6.91 10.97
CA ARG A 88 5.56 8.00 11.62
C ARG A 88 5.17 9.05 10.60
N PHE A 89 6.08 9.39 9.69
CA PHE A 89 5.82 10.30 8.58
C PHE A 89 4.71 9.75 7.67
N VAL A 90 4.80 8.50 7.22
CA VAL A 90 3.79 7.89 6.33
C VAL A 90 2.40 7.91 6.98
N ILE A 91 2.31 7.56 8.26
CA ILE A 91 1.05 7.56 9.00
C ILE A 91 0.48 8.98 9.13
N GLU A 92 1.30 9.96 9.49
CA GLU A 92 0.81 11.32 9.72
C GLU A 92 0.49 12.03 8.39
N LEU A 93 1.26 11.78 7.33
CA LEU A 93 0.96 12.29 5.98
C LEU A 93 -0.41 11.81 5.51
N ALA A 94 -0.73 10.52 5.70
CA ALA A 94 -2.04 9.98 5.35
C ALA A 94 -3.19 10.74 6.05
N LYS A 95 -3.05 10.99 7.36
CA LYS A 95 -4.07 11.72 8.14
C LYS A 95 -4.24 13.16 7.63
N GLU A 96 -3.14 13.87 7.38
CA GLU A 96 -3.20 15.25 6.90
C GLU A 96 -3.84 15.36 5.51
N VAL A 97 -3.58 14.39 4.63
CA VAL A 97 -4.22 14.35 3.31
C VAL A 97 -5.72 14.07 3.45
N GLU A 98 -6.12 13.11 4.29
CA GLU A 98 -7.54 12.76 4.51
C GLU A 98 -8.37 13.91 5.12
N LYS A 99 -7.76 14.77 5.94
CA LYS A 99 -8.41 15.97 6.48
C LYS A 99 -8.64 17.05 5.42
N THR A 100 -7.88 17.00 4.32
CA THR A 100 -7.95 18.02 3.27
C THR A 100 -9.15 17.75 2.36
N HIS A 101 -10.01 18.75 2.15
CA HIS A 101 -11.14 18.63 1.22
C HIS A 101 -10.63 18.24 -0.18
N GLN A 102 -11.30 17.28 -0.82
CA GLN A 102 -10.91 16.70 -2.13
C GLN A 102 -9.53 16.01 -2.16
N MET A 103 -8.89 15.80 -1.01
CA MET A 103 -7.66 15.01 -0.87
C MET A 103 -6.64 15.22 -2.02
N PRO A 104 -6.26 16.46 -2.35
CA PRO A 104 -5.29 16.73 -3.41
C PRO A 104 -3.98 16.02 -3.06
N GLY A 105 -3.51 15.12 -3.93
CA GLY A 105 -2.31 14.34 -3.64
C GLY A 105 -1.67 13.69 -4.86
N GLN A 106 -0.39 13.36 -4.67
CA GLN A 106 0.42 12.64 -5.63
C GLN A 106 0.44 11.14 -5.25
N CYS A 107 1.15 10.35 -6.04
CA CYS A 107 1.25 8.90 -5.82
C CYS A 107 1.72 8.53 -4.40
N ALA A 108 2.66 9.29 -3.84
CA ALA A 108 3.20 9.04 -2.49
C ALA A 108 2.15 9.25 -1.38
N GLU A 109 1.33 10.30 -1.46
CA GLU A 109 0.23 10.54 -0.52
C GLU A 109 -0.82 9.44 -0.62
N MET A 110 -1.19 9.06 -1.84
CA MET A 110 -2.19 8.03 -2.10
C MET A 110 -1.74 6.66 -1.60
N ALA A 111 -0.45 6.32 -1.80
CA ALA A 111 0.15 5.13 -1.23
C ALA A 111 0.16 5.18 0.31
N SER A 112 0.42 6.35 0.90
CA SER A 112 0.41 6.51 2.37
C SER A 112 -0.99 6.26 2.96
N ILE A 113 -2.03 6.86 2.36
CA ILE A 113 -3.43 6.61 2.76
C ILE A 113 -3.76 5.13 2.66
N THR A 114 -3.48 4.55 1.49
CA THR A 114 -3.74 3.14 1.22
C THR A 114 -3.06 2.25 2.24
N ALA A 115 -1.77 2.43 2.48
CA ALA A 115 -1.02 1.65 3.44
C ALA A 115 -1.62 1.74 4.86
N VAL A 116 -2.04 2.94 5.30
CA VAL A 116 -2.67 3.12 6.62
C VAL A 116 -4.01 2.40 6.73
N LYS A 117 -4.85 2.44 5.69
CA LYS A 117 -6.18 1.79 5.69
C LYS A 117 -6.11 0.26 5.68
N LEU A 118 -5.00 -0.31 5.22
CA LEU A 118 -4.83 -1.76 5.17
C LEU A 118 -4.35 -2.37 6.50
N LYS A 119 -4.28 -1.59 7.59
CA LYS A 119 -3.85 -2.05 8.92
C LYS A 119 -4.60 -3.29 9.39
N ASP A 120 -5.93 -3.26 9.39
CA ASP A 120 -6.73 -4.35 9.96
C ASP A 120 -6.71 -5.58 9.06
N ILE A 121 -6.61 -5.39 7.75
CA ILE A 121 -6.38 -6.47 6.79
C ILE A 121 -5.03 -7.13 7.05
N ALA A 122 -3.96 -6.35 7.24
CA ALA A 122 -2.63 -6.85 7.56
C ALA A 122 -2.61 -7.64 8.87
N ALA A 123 -3.26 -7.11 9.91
CA ALA A 123 -3.38 -7.80 11.20
C ALA A 123 -4.09 -9.15 11.07
N GLN A 124 -5.21 -9.21 10.35
CA GLN A 124 -6.02 -10.43 10.21
C GLN A 124 -5.38 -11.49 9.29
N THR A 125 -4.62 -11.05 8.30
CA THR A 125 -4.02 -11.95 7.29
C THR A 125 -2.58 -12.35 7.59
N GLY A 126 -1.91 -11.61 8.48
CA GLY A 126 -0.47 -11.78 8.72
C GLY A 126 0.42 -11.17 7.63
N LEU A 127 -0.16 -10.49 6.63
CA LEU A 127 0.58 -9.85 5.55
C LEU A 127 1.31 -8.60 6.03
N PHE A 128 2.40 -8.28 5.35
CA PHE A 128 3.11 -7.03 5.51
C PHE A 128 2.60 -5.98 4.52
N VAL A 129 2.52 -4.74 4.97
CA VAL A 129 2.09 -3.60 4.14
C VAL A 129 3.28 -2.67 3.96
N TYR A 130 3.68 -2.45 2.72
CA TYR A 130 4.80 -1.61 2.34
C TYR A 130 4.37 -0.47 1.42
N THR A 131 5.01 0.68 1.55
CA THR A 131 5.10 1.65 0.47
C THR A 131 6.38 1.38 -0.33
N LEU A 132 6.26 1.36 -1.65
CA LEU A 132 7.36 1.09 -2.57
C LEU A 132 7.59 2.26 -3.51
N GLN A 133 8.85 2.61 -3.74
CA GLN A 133 9.21 3.48 -4.85
C GLN A 133 9.54 2.64 -6.08
N LEU A 134 8.95 3.00 -7.22
CA LEU A 134 9.31 2.52 -8.55
C LEU A 134 10.08 3.63 -9.28
N PRO A 135 11.43 3.63 -9.28
CA PRO A 135 12.22 4.72 -9.85
C PRO A 135 11.99 4.87 -11.36
N ASP A 136 11.80 3.76 -12.06
CA ASP A 136 11.64 3.74 -13.52
C ASP A 136 10.34 4.42 -13.98
N TYR A 137 9.36 4.56 -13.08
CA TYR A 137 8.07 5.22 -13.33
C TYR A 137 7.89 6.51 -12.53
N ASN A 138 8.86 6.87 -11.68
CA ASN A 138 8.71 7.91 -10.67
C ASN A 138 7.38 7.80 -9.89
N HIS A 139 7.03 6.58 -9.48
CA HIS A 139 5.73 6.27 -8.89
C HIS A 139 5.87 5.58 -7.54
N THR A 140 4.93 5.81 -6.64
CA THR A 140 4.87 5.15 -5.34
C THR A 140 3.59 4.33 -5.24
N ILE A 141 3.71 3.06 -4.85
CA ILE A 141 2.58 2.13 -4.72
C ILE A 141 2.56 1.47 -3.35
N THR A 142 1.42 0.87 -2.99
CA THR A 142 1.31 0.03 -1.78
C THR A 142 1.38 -1.44 -2.17
N LEU A 143 2.23 -2.21 -1.49
CA LEU A 143 2.34 -3.66 -1.64
C LEU A 143 1.87 -4.35 -0.36
N LEU A 144 0.95 -5.30 -0.52
CA LEU A 144 0.69 -6.36 0.48
C LEU A 144 1.50 -7.59 0.09
N SER A 145 2.33 -8.09 1.00
CA SER A 145 3.23 -9.21 0.74
C SER A 145 3.40 -10.10 1.96
N GLU A 146 3.60 -11.39 1.73
CA GLU A 146 4.04 -12.36 2.74
C GLU A 146 5.55 -12.24 3.00
N THR A 147 6.31 -11.61 2.10
CA THR A 147 7.75 -11.48 2.23
C THR A 147 8.13 -10.42 3.27
N PRO A 148 8.99 -10.75 4.25
CA PRO A 148 9.47 -9.79 5.25
C PRO A 148 10.66 -8.98 4.72
N TYR A 149 10.39 -7.95 3.91
CA TYR A 149 11.41 -7.00 3.46
C TYR A 149 11.81 -6.00 4.56
N ARG A 150 13.05 -5.50 4.46
CA ARG A 150 13.56 -4.36 5.22
C ARG A 150 13.40 -3.06 4.43
N SER A 151 13.43 -1.91 5.11
CA SER A 151 13.54 -0.62 4.44
C SER A 151 14.81 -0.56 3.59
N ASN A 152 14.75 0.10 2.44
CA ASN A 152 15.79 0.15 1.40
C ASN A 152 16.09 -1.18 0.70
N GLU A 153 15.34 -2.25 0.96
CA GLU A 153 15.52 -3.51 0.25
C GLU A 153 14.87 -3.47 -1.14
N TRP A 154 15.55 -4.04 -2.14
CA TRP A 154 14.99 -4.24 -3.47
C TRP A 154 13.95 -5.36 -3.45
N ILE A 155 12.82 -5.14 -4.11
CA ILE A 155 11.77 -6.15 -4.24
C ILE A 155 12.23 -7.28 -5.16
N ASN A 156 12.04 -8.51 -4.71
CA ASN A 156 12.22 -9.70 -5.53
C ASN A 156 10.90 -10.03 -6.25
N TRP A 157 10.71 -9.49 -7.45
CA TRP A 157 9.48 -9.70 -8.21
C TRP A 157 9.21 -11.17 -8.54
N ALA A 158 10.24 -11.97 -8.79
CA ALA A 158 10.06 -13.40 -9.04
C ALA A 158 9.41 -14.09 -7.83
N LYS A 159 9.74 -13.66 -6.61
CA LYS A 159 9.07 -14.13 -5.40
C LYS A 159 7.65 -13.58 -5.30
N GLU A 160 7.47 -12.27 -5.49
CA GLU A 160 6.16 -11.62 -5.36
C GLU A 160 5.11 -12.11 -6.38
N PHE A 161 5.54 -12.51 -7.58
CA PHE A 161 4.63 -13.01 -8.62
C PHE A 161 4.16 -14.44 -8.36
N ASN A 162 4.96 -15.21 -7.63
CA ASN A 162 4.63 -16.56 -7.21
C ASN A 162 3.83 -16.58 -5.89
N SER A 163 3.82 -15.48 -5.13
CA SER A 163 3.08 -15.34 -3.86
C SER A 163 1.70 -14.68 -4.03
N THR A 164 1.00 -14.49 -2.92
CA THR A 164 -0.30 -13.80 -2.78
C THR A 164 -0.22 -12.28 -2.87
N SER A 165 0.86 -11.75 -3.44
CA SER A 165 1.15 -10.33 -3.37
C SER A 165 0.18 -9.48 -4.18
N ILE A 166 -0.34 -8.45 -3.53
CA ILE A 166 -1.36 -7.56 -4.05
C ILE A 166 -0.82 -6.14 -4.06
N ILE A 167 -0.92 -5.49 -5.21
CA ILE A 167 -0.68 -4.07 -5.35
C ILE A 167 -1.99 -3.33 -5.13
N VAL A 168 -1.90 -2.26 -4.35
CA VAL A 168 -2.98 -1.30 -4.17
C VAL A 168 -2.47 0.09 -4.56
N ASP A 169 -3.12 0.67 -5.56
CA ASP A 169 -2.73 1.94 -6.17
C ASP A 169 -3.94 2.87 -6.25
N LEU A 170 -4.18 3.60 -5.16
CA LEU A 170 -5.28 4.57 -5.06
C LEU A 170 -5.15 5.71 -6.08
N TRP A 171 -3.93 6.09 -6.44
CA TRP A 171 -3.69 7.13 -7.45
C TRP A 171 -4.17 6.66 -8.83
N GLN A 172 -3.79 5.44 -9.23
CA GLN A 172 -4.21 4.87 -10.51
C GLN A 172 -5.70 4.50 -10.50
N GLY A 173 -6.24 4.07 -9.36
CA GLY A 173 -7.68 3.84 -9.17
C GLY A 173 -8.51 5.13 -9.34
N ALA A 174 -8.05 6.26 -8.81
CA ALA A 174 -8.69 7.56 -8.98
C ALA A 174 -8.64 8.07 -10.44
N LEU A 175 -7.55 7.81 -11.17
CA LEU A 175 -7.46 8.14 -12.60
C LEU A 175 -8.32 7.22 -13.49
N SER A 176 -8.57 5.99 -13.05
CA SER A 176 -9.24 4.95 -13.83
C SER A 176 -10.46 4.39 -13.10
N GLN A 177 -11.38 5.26 -12.67
CA GLN A 177 -12.52 4.86 -11.81
C GLN A 177 -13.42 3.78 -12.43
N ASN A 178 -13.43 3.64 -13.76
CA ASN A 178 -14.15 2.61 -14.49
C ASN A 178 -13.40 1.27 -14.60
N LYS A 179 -12.19 1.16 -14.04
CA LYS A 179 -11.34 -0.04 -14.07
C LYS A 179 -10.96 -0.44 -12.64
N PRO A 180 -11.77 -1.26 -11.96
CA PRO A 180 -11.47 -1.74 -10.60
C PRO A 180 -10.07 -2.31 -10.40
N ASP A 181 -9.56 -3.08 -11.38
CA ASP A 181 -8.23 -3.70 -11.34
C ASP A 181 -7.08 -2.67 -11.32
N ALA A 182 -7.36 -1.42 -11.70
CA ALA A 182 -6.42 -0.31 -11.62
C ALA A 182 -6.17 0.12 -10.16
N LEU A 183 -7.16 -0.10 -9.27
CA LEU A 183 -7.04 0.17 -7.84
C LEU A 183 -6.37 -0.98 -7.09
N VAL A 184 -6.84 -2.21 -7.33
CA VAL A 184 -6.33 -3.41 -6.64
C VAL A 184 -6.02 -4.48 -7.68
N SER A 185 -4.79 -4.96 -7.72
CA SER A 185 -4.41 -6.03 -8.66
C SER A 185 -3.33 -6.94 -8.10
N PRO A 186 -3.27 -8.21 -8.53
CA PRO A 186 -2.10 -9.04 -8.31
C PRO A 186 -0.84 -8.37 -8.87
N ALA A 187 0.29 -8.51 -8.19
CA ALA A 187 1.55 -7.87 -8.59
C ALA A 187 2.00 -8.22 -10.02
N ASN A 188 1.74 -9.44 -10.50
CA ASN A 188 2.05 -9.85 -11.87
C ASN A 188 1.08 -9.33 -12.95
N LYS A 189 -0.02 -8.70 -12.54
CA LYS A 189 -1.03 -8.12 -13.45
C LYS A 189 -1.08 -6.59 -13.41
N ASN A 190 -0.53 -5.97 -12.37
CA ASN A 190 -0.52 -4.52 -12.23
C ASN A 190 0.28 -3.85 -13.36
N THR A 191 -0.22 -2.70 -13.83
CA THR A 191 0.34 -1.96 -14.97
C THR A 191 1.84 -1.65 -14.83
N TYR A 192 2.28 -1.28 -13.64
CA TYR A 192 3.66 -0.86 -13.40
C TYR A 192 4.58 -2.03 -13.09
N THR A 193 4.09 -3.04 -12.38
CA THR A 193 4.98 -4.06 -11.82
C THR A 193 5.12 -5.29 -12.72
N ARG A 194 4.19 -5.55 -13.65
CA ARG A 194 4.18 -6.76 -14.50
C ARG A 194 5.46 -7.01 -15.31
N THR A 195 6.25 -5.98 -15.60
CA THR A 195 7.55 -6.09 -16.31
C THR A 195 8.75 -6.23 -15.36
N SER A 196 8.52 -6.47 -14.08
CA SER A 196 9.55 -6.59 -13.03
C SER A 196 10.49 -5.37 -12.95
N PRO A 197 9.95 -4.13 -12.82
CA PRO A 197 10.78 -2.93 -12.76
C PRO A 197 11.68 -2.89 -11.53
N ARG A 198 12.62 -1.95 -11.45
CA ARG A 198 13.30 -1.72 -10.17
C ARG A 198 12.28 -1.17 -9.16
N ALA A 199 12.30 -1.72 -7.95
CA ALA A 199 11.40 -1.30 -6.89
C ALA A 199 12.07 -1.44 -5.53
N ILE A 200 12.04 -0.37 -4.73
CA ILE A 200 12.67 -0.32 -3.42
C ILE A 200 11.61 -0.12 -2.35
N VAL A 201 11.74 -0.83 -1.23
CA VAL A 201 10.90 -0.61 -0.06
C VAL A 201 11.27 0.72 0.57
N GLN A 202 10.33 1.67 0.55
CA GLN A 202 10.48 2.91 1.31
C GLN A 202 10.18 2.62 2.78
N CYS A 203 8.95 2.19 3.08
CA CYS A 203 8.54 1.96 4.45
C CYS A 203 7.72 0.69 4.61
N LYS A 204 8.02 -0.09 5.64
CA LYS A 204 7.13 -1.10 6.21
C LYS A 204 6.15 -0.42 7.15
N VAL A 205 4.92 -0.20 6.69
CA VAL A 205 3.89 0.53 7.44
C VAL A 205 3.19 -0.37 8.45
N TRP A 206 2.91 -1.62 8.07
CA TRP A 206 2.34 -2.63 8.97
C TRP A 206 3.01 -3.99 8.75
N GLY A 207 2.86 -4.87 9.73
CA GLY A 207 3.25 -6.27 9.57
C GLY A 207 2.34 -7.20 10.34
N GLY A 208 2.26 -8.44 9.85
CA GLY A 208 1.61 -9.54 10.55
C GLY A 208 2.13 -9.67 11.97
N PHE A 209 1.23 -10.06 12.88
CA PHE A 209 1.40 -10.11 14.33
C PHE A 209 2.86 -10.28 14.80
N PRO A 210 3.35 -9.44 15.73
CA PRO A 210 4.37 -9.93 16.65
C PRO A 210 3.71 -11.07 17.43
N SER A 211 4.05 -12.32 17.09
CA SER A 211 3.84 -13.42 18.02
C SER A 211 4.53 -13.02 19.33
N ARG A 212 3.72 -12.86 20.38
CA ARG A 212 4.17 -12.56 21.73
C ARG A 212 5.46 -13.29 22.09
N HIS A 213 6.48 -12.51 22.42
CA HIS A 213 7.43 -12.70 23.50
C HIS A 213 7.83 -11.28 23.92
N MET A 214 8.02 -10.88 25.17
CA MET A 214 7.92 -11.47 26.51
C MET A 214 8.28 -10.30 27.44
N VAL A 215 7.38 -9.85 28.32
CA VAL A 215 7.57 -9.61 29.77
C VAL A 215 6.17 -9.58 30.38
#